data_AF-A0A923YWN1-F1
#
_entry.id   AF-A0A923YWN1-F1
#
_cell.length_a   1.000
_cell.length_b   1.000
_cell.length_c   1.000
_cell.angle_alpha   90.00
_cell.angle_beta   90.00
_cell.angle_gamma   90.00
#
_symmetry.space_group_name_H-M   'P 1'
#
loop_
_entity.id
_entity.type
_entity.pdbx_description
1 polymer ?
#
loop_
_entity_poly.entity_id
_entity_poly.type
_entity_poly.pdbx_seq_one_letter_code
_entity_poly.pdbx_strand_id
1 'polypeptide(L)'
;GHTDNVPFTGNAILIDNWDLSTKRSTAIIRVLTKDLGVNPKQLIAAGRSEFIPLVENNSAENRAINRRTRIVVLPKIDQFYEMIEKEMKKK
;
A
#
# COMPACT_ATOMS: atom_id res chain seq x y z
N GLY A 1 -0.10 1.32 -3.45
CA GLY A 1 1.07 1.99 -4.03
C GLY A 1 0.84 3.48 -4.00
N HIS A 2 1.90 4.23 -4.20
CA HIS A 2 1.88 5.68 -4.34
C HIS A 2 2.75 6.07 -5.53
N THR A 3 2.40 7.18 -6.16
CA THR A 3 3.16 7.81 -7.25
C THR A 3 3.70 9.17 -6.80
N ASP A 4 4.51 9.78 -7.65
CA ASP A 4 4.74 11.22 -7.60
C ASP A 4 3.66 11.96 -8.40
N ASN A 5 3.80 13.28 -8.52
CA ASN A 5 2.85 14.15 -9.22
C ASN A 5 3.00 14.18 -10.74
N VAL A 6 3.89 13.37 -11.32
CA VAL A 6 4.06 13.34 -12.77
C VAL A 6 2.91 12.51 -13.32
N PRO A 7 2.06 13.06 -14.21
CA PRO A 7 0.97 12.29 -14.79
C PRO A 7 1.53 11.05 -15.48
N PHE A 8 0.98 9.89 -15.16
CA PHE A 8 1.30 8.70 -15.92
C PHE A 8 0.75 8.84 -17.35
N THR A 9 1.66 8.86 -18.32
CA THR A 9 1.34 8.98 -19.75
C THR A 9 1.54 7.66 -20.52
N GLY A 10 1.60 6.53 -19.80
CA GLY A 10 1.87 5.24 -20.42
C GLY A 10 0.71 4.69 -21.24
N ASN A 11 0.90 3.47 -21.73
CA ASN A 11 0.02 2.82 -22.71
C ASN A 11 -1.44 2.67 -22.26
N ALA A 12 -2.34 2.45 -23.24
CA ALA A 12 -3.81 2.43 -23.12
C ALA A 12 -4.41 1.46 -22.07
N ILE A 13 -3.59 0.67 -21.38
CA ILE A 13 -4.00 -0.30 -20.36
C ILE A 13 -4.11 0.35 -18.97
N LEU A 14 -3.30 1.36 -18.68
CA LEU A 14 -3.34 2.09 -17.41
C LEU A 14 -3.70 3.54 -17.74
N ILE A 15 -4.79 4.03 -17.14
CA ILE A 15 -5.37 5.33 -17.50
C ILE A 15 -4.58 6.47 -16.85
N ASP A 16 -4.19 6.30 -15.58
CA ASP A 16 -3.60 7.38 -14.79
C ASP A 16 -2.73 6.87 -13.62
N ASN A 17 -2.39 7.78 -12.70
CA ASN A 17 -1.65 7.48 -11.48
C ASN A 17 -2.45 6.60 -10.48
N TRP A 18 -3.78 6.59 -10.52
CA TRP A 18 -4.59 5.66 -9.72
C TRP A 18 -4.36 4.23 -10.17
N ASP A 19 -4.47 3.99 -11.48
CA ASP A 19 -4.24 2.68 -12.07
C ASP A 19 -2.81 2.20 -11.84
N LEU A 20 -1.82 3.06 -12.11
CA LEU A 20 -0.41 2.74 -11.88
C LEU A 20 -0.15 2.36 -10.41
N SER A 21 -0.64 3.16 -9.47
CA SER A 21 -0.40 2.97 -8.04
C SER A 21 -1.02 1.67 -7.51
N THR A 22 -2.19 1.30 -8.03
CA THR A 22 -2.89 0.05 -7.71
C THR A 22 -2.17 -1.15 -8.35
N LYS A 23 -1.78 -1.04 -9.62
CA LYS A 23 -1.05 -2.10 -10.34
C LYS A 23 0.26 -2.45 -9.64
N ARG A 24 1.03 -1.44 -9.21
CA ARG A 24 2.27 -1.64 -8.42
C ARG A 24 2.01 -2.45 -7.14
N SER A 25 0.92 -2.17 -6.43
CA SER A 25 0.52 -2.96 -5.26
C SER A 25 0.16 -4.41 -5.62
N THR A 26 -0.59 -4.63 -6.69
CA THR A 26 -0.93 -6.00 -7.12
C THR A 26 0.29 -6.83 -7.54
N ALA A 27 1.32 -6.19 -8.11
CA ALA A 27 2.57 -6.87 -8.45
C ALA A 27 3.26 -7.46 -7.21
N ILE A 28 3.30 -6.71 -6.11
CA ILE A 28 3.85 -7.20 -4.84
C ILE A 28 2.99 -8.32 -4.27
N ILE A 29 1.65 -8.19 -4.27
CA ILE A 29 0.77 -9.26 -3.80
C ILE A 29 1.00 -10.56 -4.56
N ARG A 30 1.25 -10.51 -5.88
CA ARG A 30 1.57 -11.71 -6.66
C ARG A 30 2.83 -12.39 -6.19
N VAL A 31 3.88 -11.63 -5.84
CA VAL A 31 5.11 -12.18 -5.24
C VAL A 31 4.81 -12.80 -3.88
N LEU A 32 4.06 -12.09 -3.02
CA LEU A 32 3.68 -12.59 -1.69
C LEU A 32 2.88 -13.91 -1.76
N THR A 33 1.98 -14.04 -2.72
CA THR A 33 1.15 -15.24 -2.85
C THR A 33 1.87 -16.37 -3.57
N LYS A 34 2.59 -16.10 -4.66
CA LYS A 34 3.25 -17.14 -5.47
C LYS A 34 4.56 -17.64 -4.86
N ASP A 35 5.37 -16.73 -4.36
CA ASP A 35 6.75 -17.03 -3.98
C ASP A 35 6.88 -17.26 -2.46
N LEU A 36 6.05 -16.58 -1.66
CA LEU A 36 6.08 -16.66 -0.19
C LEU A 36 4.89 -17.40 0.44
N GLY A 37 3.92 -17.86 -0.37
CA GLY A 37 2.78 -18.67 0.11
C GLY A 37 1.83 -17.94 1.06
N VAL A 38 1.82 -16.60 1.07
CA VAL A 38 0.91 -15.83 1.93
C VAL A 38 -0.53 -16.07 1.49
N ASN A 39 -1.43 -16.31 2.45
CA ASN A 39 -2.84 -16.56 2.18
C ASN A 39 -3.48 -15.33 1.49
N PRO A 40 -4.00 -15.47 0.24
CA PRO A 40 -4.59 -14.35 -0.49
C PRO A 40 -5.76 -13.67 0.25
N LYS A 41 -6.48 -14.40 1.11
CA LYS A 41 -7.60 -13.86 1.89
C LYS A 41 -7.17 -12.82 2.92
N GLN A 42 -5.88 -12.72 3.24
CA GLN A 42 -5.32 -11.75 4.19
C GLN A 42 -4.75 -10.51 3.51
N LEU A 43 -4.77 -10.44 2.17
CA LEU A 43 -4.09 -9.41 1.40
C LEU A 43 -5.07 -8.45 0.74
N ILE A 44 -4.77 -7.16 0.81
CA ILE A 44 -5.52 -6.08 0.16
C ILE A 44 -4.55 -5.27 -0.69
N ALA A 45 -4.83 -5.16 -1.99
CA ALA A 45 -4.14 -4.19 -2.85
C ALA A 45 -4.89 -2.86 -2.82
N ALA A 46 -4.17 -1.78 -2.54
CA ALA A 46 -4.72 -0.44 -2.57
C ALA A 46 -3.78 0.51 -3.33
N GLY A 47 -4.33 1.38 -4.17
CA GLY A 47 -3.65 2.54 -4.76
C GLY A 47 -4.01 3.81 -4.01
N ARG A 48 -3.09 4.78 -3.98
CA ARG A 48 -3.33 6.11 -3.41
C ARG A 48 -2.90 7.26 -4.34
N SER A 49 -2.53 6.92 -5.58
CA SER A 49 -2.05 7.89 -6.57
C SER A 49 -0.96 8.81 -5.97
N GLU A 50 -0.96 10.08 -6.36
CA GLU A 50 0.00 11.11 -5.97
C GLU A 50 -0.39 11.90 -4.70
N PHE A 51 -1.61 11.71 -4.20
CA PHE A 51 -2.25 12.58 -3.20
C PHE A 51 -1.72 12.43 -1.77
N ILE A 52 -0.78 11.50 -1.53
CA ILE A 52 -0.11 11.36 -0.23
C ILE A 52 1.41 11.32 -0.45
N PRO A 53 2.06 12.46 -0.74
CA PRO A 53 3.50 12.56 -0.81
C PRO A 53 4.14 12.40 0.59
N LEU A 54 5.36 11.91 0.66
CA LEU A 54 6.20 11.97 1.87
C LEU A 54 7.06 13.24 1.90
N VAL A 55 7.44 13.71 0.71
CA VAL A 55 8.30 14.87 0.49
C VAL A 55 7.76 15.68 -0.70
N GLU A 56 8.17 16.94 -0.83
CA GLU A 56 7.74 17.82 -1.93
C GLU A 56 8.17 17.28 -3.30
N ASN A 57 7.31 17.34 -4.32
CA ASN A 57 7.64 16.84 -5.67
C ASN A 57 8.53 17.79 -6.50
N ASN A 58 9.42 18.54 -5.86
CA ASN A 58 10.21 19.61 -6.45
C ASN A 58 11.57 19.16 -7.06
N SER A 59 12.05 17.96 -6.73
CA SER A 59 13.29 17.40 -7.30
C SER A 59 13.09 15.98 -7.83
N ALA A 60 14.03 15.51 -8.66
CA ALA A 60 14.00 14.13 -9.16
C ALA A 60 14.14 13.12 -8.01
N GLU A 61 14.98 13.44 -7.04
CA GLU A 61 15.25 12.66 -5.83
C GLU A 61 13.98 12.54 -4.98
N ASN A 62 13.29 13.65 -4.74
CA ASN A 62 12.08 13.65 -3.93
C ASN A 62 10.92 12.90 -4.61
N ARG A 63 10.79 13.07 -5.93
CA ARG A 63 9.82 12.29 -6.72
C ARG A 63 10.11 10.79 -6.62
N ALA A 64 11.37 10.38 -6.68
CA ALA A 64 11.74 8.97 -6.50
C ALA A 64 11.32 8.43 -5.11
N ILE A 65 11.49 9.21 -4.04
CA ILE A 65 11.01 8.86 -2.69
C ILE A 65 9.49 8.66 -2.66
N ASN A 66 8.73 9.52 -3.36
CA ASN A 66 7.27 9.44 -3.40
C ASN A 66 6.74 8.20 -4.15
N ARG A 67 7.47 7.69 -5.17
CA ARG A 67 7.13 6.50 -5.96
C ARG A 67 7.34 5.17 -5.20
N ARG A 68 6.59 4.95 -4.12
CA ARG A 68 6.77 3.82 -3.19
C ARG A 68 5.56 2.90 -3.08
N THR A 69 5.77 1.69 -2.59
CA THR A 69 4.68 0.83 -2.09
C THR A 69 4.85 0.61 -0.60
N ARG A 70 3.78 0.79 0.17
CA ARG A 70 3.75 0.57 1.62
C ARG A 70 2.99 -0.72 1.90
N ILE A 71 3.54 -1.57 2.75
CA ILE A 71 2.86 -2.72 3.34
C ILE A 71 2.43 -2.31 4.74
N VAL A 72 1.15 -2.44 5.05
CA VAL A 72 0.59 -2.13 6.36
C VAL A 72 0.05 -3.42 6.94
N VAL A 73 0.60 -3.85 8.07
CA VAL A 73 0.12 -5.03 8.80
C VAL A 73 -0.95 -4.57 9.76
N LEU A 74 -2.19 -4.97 9.50
CA LEU A 74 -3.32 -4.67 10.38
C LEU A 74 -3.48 -5.81 11.39
N PRO A 75 -3.50 -5.52 12.71
CA PRO A 75 -3.85 -6.53 13.69
C PRO A 75 -5.32 -6.95 13.51
N LYS A 76 -5.66 -8.17 13.93
CA LYS A 76 -7.06 -8.58 14.05
C LYS A 76 -7.69 -7.75 15.16
N ILE A 77 -8.54 -6.80 14.79
CA ILE A 77 -9.05 -5.79 15.71
C ILE A 77 -9.87 -6.42 16.84
N ASP A 78 -10.62 -7.48 16.55
CA ASP A 78 -11.39 -8.23 17.54
C ASP A 78 -10.48 -8.86 18.60
N GLN A 79 -9.42 -9.54 18.16
CA GLN A 79 -8.42 -10.13 19.07
C GLN A 79 -7.70 -9.06 19.90
N PHE A 80 -7.48 -7.87 19.31
CA PHE A 80 -6.89 -6.75 20.01
C PHE A 80 -7.82 -6.24 21.12
N TYR A 81 -9.11 -6.07 20.84
CA TYR A 81 -10.09 -5.66 21.86
C TYR A 81 -10.24 -6.70 22.98
N GLU A 82 -10.32 -7.99 22.63
CA GLU A 82 -10.36 -9.07 23.64
C GLU A 82 -9.12 -9.05 24.56
N MET A 83 -7.93 -8.82 24.00
CA MET A 83 -6.69 -8.66 24.79
C MET A 83 -6.77 -7.47 25.75
N ILE A 84 -7.22 -6.31 25.27
CA ILE A 84 -7.34 -5.09 26.08
C ILE A 84 -8.36 -5.30 27.21
N GLU A 85 -9.54 -5.85 26.92
CA GLU A 85 -10.55 -6.14 27.93
C GLU A 85 -10.05 -7.12 28.99
N LYS A 86 -9.33 -8.16 28.59
CA LYS A 86 -8.77 -9.16 29.51
C LYS A 86 -7.73 -8.56 30.45
N GLU A 87 -6.87 -7.67 29.96
CA GLU A 87 -5.87 -6.98 30.79
C GLU A 87 -6.50 -5.91 31.68
N MET A 88 -7.56 -5.23 31.23
CA MET A 88 -8.32 -4.29 32.05
C MET A 88 -9.09 -4.96 33.20
N LYS A 89 -9.60 -6.19 33.00
CA LYS A 89 -10.31 -6.96 34.05
C LYS A 89 -9.39 -7.58 35.11
N LYS A 90 -8.07 -7.61 34.89
CA LYS A 90 -7.07 -8.13 35.84
C LYS A 90 -6.56 -7.07 36.83
N LYS A 91 -6.87 -5.79 36.60
CA LYS A 91 -6.65 -4.69 37.55
C LYS A 91 -7.88 -4.49 38.42
#